data_AF-A0A150MY54-F1
#
_entry.id   AF-A0A150MY54-F1
#
_cell.length_a   1.000
_cell.length_b   1.000
_cell.length_c   1.000
_cell.angle_alpha   90.00
_cell.angle_beta   90.00
_cell.angle_gamma   90.00
#
_symmetry.space_group_name_H-M   'P 1'
#
loop_
_entity.id
_entity.type
_entity.pdbx_description
1 polymer ?
#
loop_
_entity_poly.entity_id
_entity_poly.type
_entity_poly.pdbx_seq_one_letter_code
_entity_poly.pdbx_strand_id
1 'polypeptide(L)'
;MKGHVYKRGETWTFVVDVGRDPVTGKRKQKSKGGFRRKRDAEAALRKLLSEIDENRYIEPSSEAFSSFIEKWFYEHYKKRIKETTAISREYLLKKHLIDENPFANKPLSSITTEDIDSFYNLKLDEGYSTNYIRKMHQLLHQAFEQAVKWKKISYNPATQADPPSIKKEEMKIWSLNEIHKFLNECKNERNYITFLLAIYTGMRRGEILGLKWSDIDFDKKVIHVNRSLGSSPNYCVNSPLIDNMDLMT
;
A
#
# COMPACT_ATOMS: atom_id res chain seq x y z
N MET A 1 -9.30 24.90 36.06
CA MET A 1 -8.80 25.17 34.69
C MET A 1 -7.72 24.16 34.38
N LYS A 2 -7.88 23.28 33.38
CA LYS A 2 -6.90 22.23 33.02
C LYS A 2 -5.65 22.77 32.31
N GLY A 3 -5.44 24.09 32.29
CA GLY A 3 -4.28 24.72 31.68
C GLY A 3 -4.18 26.21 32.04
N HIS A 4 -3.01 26.80 31.82
CA HIS A 4 -2.75 28.22 32.05
C HIS A 4 -1.81 28.78 30.98
N VAL A 5 -1.79 30.11 30.84
CA VAL A 5 -0.93 30.84 29.91
C VAL A 5 0.01 31.73 30.72
N TYR A 6 1.30 31.70 30.39
CA TYR A 6 2.32 32.53 31.02
C TYR A 6 3.27 33.11 29.97
N LYS A 7 3.99 34.17 30.36
CA LYS A 7 4.99 34.82 29.50
C LYS A 7 6.34 34.13 29.66
N ARG A 8 7.00 33.76 28.55
CA ARG A 8 8.33 33.15 28.49
C ARG A 8 9.21 33.99 27.55
N GLY A 9 10.06 34.83 28.14
CA GLY A 9 10.83 35.84 27.39
C GLY A 9 9.89 36.84 26.73
N GLU A 10 10.03 37.04 25.43
CA GLU A 10 9.17 37.94 24.63
C GLU A 10 7.87 37.29 24.14
N THR A 11 7.71 35.98 24.34
CA THR A 11 6.58 35.22 23.79
C THR A 11 5.66 34.69 24.89
N TRP A 12 4.45 34.32 24.50
CA TRP A 12 3.46 33.68 25.37
C TRP A 12 3.46 32.18 25.14
N THR A 13 3.30 31.43 26.23
CA THR A 13 3.26 29.97 26.24
C THR A 13 2.06 29.51 27.05
N PHE A 14 1.34 28.51 26.54
CA PHE A 14 0.33 27.81 27.34
C PHE A 14 0.86 26.45 27.79
N VAL A 15 0.36 25.97 28.93
CA VAL A 15 0.52 24.60 29.43
C VAL A 15 -0.87 24.04 29.69
N VAL A 16 -1.11 22.81 29.24
CA VAL A 16 -2.38 22.10 29.44
C VAL A 16 -2.15 20.65 29.82
N ASP A 17 -3.04 20.13 30.66
CA ASP A 17 -3.12 18.70 30.97
C ASP A 17 -3.82 17.94 29.87
N VAL A 18 -3.11 17.01 29.23
CA VAL A 18 -3.65 16.17 28.16
C VAL A 18 -4.07 14.78 28.67
N GLY A 19 -4.10 14.59 30.00
CA GLY A 19 -4.52 13.35 30.66
C GLY A 19 -3.41 12.69 31.48
N ARG A 20 -3.56 11.38 31.73
CA ARG A 20 -2.55 10.53 32.38
C ARG A 20 -2.07 9.47 31.42
N ASP A 21 -0.80 9.11 31.53
CA ASP A 21 -0.25 7.98 30.79
C ASP A 21 -0.95 6.67 31.21
N PRO A 22 -1.47 5.87 30.27
CA PRO A 22 -2.24 4.67 30.60
C PRO A 22 -1.37 3.54 31.18
N VAL A 23 -0.06 3.56 30.95
CA VAL A 23 0.88 2.54 31.43
C VAL A 23 1.51 2.97 32.76
N THR A 24 1.95 4.23 32.85
CA THR A 24 2.70 4.73 34.02
C THR A 24 1.85 5.51 35.02
N GLY A 25 0.61 5.87 34.68
CA GLY A 25 -0.29 6.67 35.52
C GLY A 25 0.14 8.13 35.73
N LYS A 26 1.31 8.52 35.20
CA LYS A 26 1.87 9.87 35.37
C LYS A 26 1.06 10.89 34.59
N ARG A 27 0.93 12.10 35.15
CA ARG A 27 0.30 13.25 34.51
C ARG A 27 1.08 13.63 33.25
N LYS A 28 0.41 13.74 32.11
CA LYS A 28 0.98 14.26 30.87
C LYS A 28 0.58 15.72 30.68
N GLN A 29 1.58 16.57 30.58
CA GLN A 29 1.42 17.99 30.26
C GLN A 29 1.95 18.28 28.87
N LYS A 30 1.25 19.14 28.14
CA LYS A 30 1.72 19.69 26.89
C LYS A 30 1.86 21.20 27.02
N SER A 31 2.97 21.71 26.54
CA SER A 31 3.19 23.15 26.42
C SER A 31 3.38 23.54 24.96
N LYS A 32 2.88 24.72 24.58
CA LYS A 32 3.14 25.32 23.27
C LYS A 32 3.39 26.81 23.45
N GLY A 33 4.55 27.25 23.00
CA GLY A 33 5.03 28.63 23.09
C GLY A 33 5.20 29.28 21.72
N GLY A 34 5.80 30.48 21.71
CA GLY A 34 6.11 31.23 20.49
C GLY A 34 5.01 32.20 20.05
N PHE A 35 3.93 32.36 20.83
CA PHE A 35 2.87 33.30 20.50
C PHE A 35 3.31 34.73 20.80
N ARG A 36 3.19 35.64 19.83
CA ARG A 36 3.52 37.07 20.05
C ARG A 36 2.55 37.75 21.02
N ARG A 37 1.26 37.38 20.98
CA ARG A 37 0.22 37.98 21.83
C ARG A 37 -0.38 36.94 22.79
N LYS A 38 -0.74 37.38 24.00
CA LYS A 38 -1.41 36.54 25.01
C LYS A 38 -2.71 35.93 24.48
N ARG A 39 -3.50 36.73 23.77
CA ARG A 39 -4.79 36.32 23.20
C ARG A 39 -4.66 35.15 22.24
N ASP A 40 -3.58 35.07 21.47
CA ASP A 40 -3.34 33.99 20.50
C ASP A 40 -3.02 32.68 21.24
N ALA A 41 -2.21 32.76 22.31
CA ALA A 41 -1.94 31.62 23.18
C ALA A 41 -3.20 31.13 23.90
N GLU A 42 -4.05 32.03 24.39
CA GLU A 42 -5.34 31.70 25.02
C GLU A 42 -6.33 31.08 24.03
N ALA A 43 -6.37 31.56 22.77
CA ALA A 43 -7.20 30.98 21.72
C ALA A 43 -6.74 29.57 21.36
N ALA A 44 -5.43 29.35 21.23
CA ALA A 44 -4.85 28.04 20.98
C ALA A 44 -5.09 27.07 22.15
N LEU A 45 -4.97 27.55 23.40
CA LEU A 45 -5.30 26.78 24.60
C LEU A 45 -6.78 26.37 24.61
N ARG A 46 -7.70 27.31 24.30
CA ARG A 46 -9.15 27.01 24.22
C ARG A 46 -9.48 25.96 23.17
N LYS A 47 -8.87 26.05 21.98
CA LYS A 47 -9.04 25.06 20.92
C LYS A 47 -8.62 23.67 21.39
N LEU A 48 -7.43 23.58 21.99
CA LEU A 48 -6.90 22.32 22.49
C LEU A 48 -7.72 21.75 23.66
N LEU A 49 -8.21 22.60 24.56
CA LEU A 49 -9.12 22.18 25.63
C LEU A 49 -10.43 21.61 25.08
N SER A 50 -11.01 22.22 24.04
CA SER A 50 -12.20 21.68 23.36
C SER A 50 -11.92 20.29 22.80
N GLU A 51 -10.81 20.13 22.06
CA GLU A 51 -10.42 18.83 21.50
C GLU A 51 -10.25 17.75 22.58
N ILE A 52 -9.69 18.12 23.75
CA ILE A 52 -9.53 17.21 24.90
C ILE A 52 -10.88 16.86 25.51
N ASP A 53 -11.73 17.85 25.78
CA ASP A 53 -13.02 17.64 26.46
C ASP A 53 -14.00 16.84 25.57
N GLU A 54 -13.86 16.96 24.24
CA GLU A 54 -14.60 16.15 23.27
C GLU A 54 -13.97 14.77 23.00
N ASN A 55 -12.92 14.39 23.74
CA ASN A 55 -12.13 13.15 23.54
C ASN A 55 -11.60 12.98 22.10
N ARG A 56 -11.42 14.08 21.36
CA ARG A 56 -10.89 14.11 19.98
C ARG A 56 -9.41 14.39 19.90
N TYR A 57 -8.79 14.84 20.99
CA TYR A 57 -7.36 15.10 21.03
C TYR A 57 -6.56 13.83 20.81
N ILE A 58 -5.74 13.85 19.76
CA ILE A 58 -4.75 12.81 19.46
C ILE A 58 -3.38 13.44 19.65
N GLU A 59 -2.53 12.81 20.45
CA GLU A 59 -1.13 13.21 20.57
C GLU A 59 -0.42 12.91 19.25
N PRO A 60 0.09 13.93 18.53
CA PRO A 60 0.75 13.71 17.25
C PRO A 60 1.96 12.79 17.43
N SER A 61 1.99 11.68 16.69
CA SER A 61 3.10 10.73 16.76
C SER A 61 4.40 11.34 16.23
N SER A 62 5.45 11.34 17.07
CA SER A 62 6.81 11.69 16.66
C SER A 62 7.56 10.54 15.99
N GLU A 63 6.94 9.35 15.89
CA GLU A 63 7.47 8.20 15.17
C GLU A 63 7.73 8.57 13.70
N ALA A 64 8.88 8.16 13.15
CA ALA A 64 9.18 8.35 11.74
C ALA A 64 8.21 7.57 10.84
N PHE A 65 7.92 8.11 9.67
CA PHE A 65 7.07 7.44 8.68
C PHE A 65 7.54 6.02 8.36
N SER A 66 8.83 5.86 8.06
CA SER A 66 9.47 4.60 7.70
C SER A 66 9.25 3.52 8.77
N SER A 67 9.51 3.86 10.02
CA SER A 67 9.29 2.95 11.16
C SER A 67 7.82 2.56 11.30
N PHE A 68 6.91 3.52 11.16
CA PHE A 68 5.48 3.25 11.23
C PHE A 68 5.02 2.31 10.11
N ILE A 69 5.33 2.64 8.85
CA ILE A 69 4.83 1.91 7.69
C ILE A 69 5.43 0.51 7.61
N GLU A 70 6.70 0.34 7.99
CA GLU A 70 7.36 -0.96 8.06
C GLU A 70 6.68 -1.85 9.11
N LYS A 71 6.53 -1.35 10.33
CA LYS A 71 5.84 -2.06 11.42
C LYS A 71 4.42 -2.45 11.01
N TRP A 72 3.66 -1.49 10.50
CA TRP A 72 2.31 -1.73 9.99
C TRP A 72 2.29 -2.83 8.93
N PHE A 73 3.24 -2.78 7.99
CA PHE A 73 3.28 -3.73 6.90
C PHE A 73 3.51 -5.17 7.39
N TYR A 74 4.55 -5.39 8.18
CA TYR A 74 4.94 -6.74 8.61
C TYR A 74 4.05 -7.32 9.72
N GLU A 75 3.66 -6.50 10.69
CA GLU A 75 2.91 -6.99 11.85
C GLU A 75 1.42 -7.12 11.59
N HIS A 76 0.87 -6.33 10.66
CA HIS A 76 -0.57 -6.20 10.43
C HIS A 76 -0.99 -6.48 8.98
N TYR A 77 -0.45 -5.75 8.01
CA TYR A 77 -0.95 -5.79 6.63
C TYR A 77 -0.64 -7.11 5.91
N LYS A 78 0.63 -7.56 5.96
CA LYS A 78 1.12 -8.78 5.27
C LYS A 78 0.36 -10.04 5.68
N LYS A 79 -0.03 -10.16 6.96
CA LYS A 79 -0.76 -11.32 7.50
C LYS A 79 -2.20 -11.45 6.99
N ARG A 80 -2.76 -10.42 6.35
CA ARG A 80 -4.16 -10.36 5.93
C ARG A 80 -4.35 -10.49 4.43
N ILE A 81 -3.28 -10.72 3.68
CA ILE A 81 -3.30 -10.77 2.22
C ILE A 81 -2.61 -12.03 1.70
N LYS A 82 -2.89 -12.38 0.43
CA LYS A 82 -2.22 -13.50 -0.24
C LYS A 82 -0.71 -13.24 -0.35
N GLU A 83 0.08 -14.30 -0.17
CA GLU A 83 1.55 -14.24 -0.19
C GLU A 83 2.11 -13.57 -1.45
N THR A 84 1.57 -13.90 -2.63
CA THR A 84 2.02 -13.28 -3.90
C THR A 84 1.78 -11.78 -3.93
N THR A 85 0.67 -11.32 -3.36
CA THR A 85 0.37 -9.89 -3.23
C THR A 85 1.31 -9.25 -2.20
N ALA A 86 1.61 -9.95 -1.11
CA ALA A 86 2.52 -9.46 -0.08
C ALA A 86 3.92 -9.21 -0.63
N ILE A 87 4.48 -10.16 -1.39
CA ILE A 87 5.81 -10.03 -1.97
C ILE A 87 5.88 -8.80 -2.90
N SER A 88 4.90 -8.63 -3.79
CA SER A 88 4.87 -7.47 -4.69
C SER A 88 4.77 -6.13 -3.94
N ARG A 89 4.00 -6.08 -2.85
CA ARG A 89 3.85 -4.87 -2.03
C ARG A 89 5.03 -4.63 -1.11
N GLU A 90 5.73 -5.68 -0.68
CA GLU A 90 6.93 -5.58 0.15
C GLU A 90 8.08 -4.95 -0.63
N TYR A 91 8.25 -5.34 -1.90
CA TYR A 91 9.20 -4.68 -2.79
C TYR A 91 8.87 -3.19 -2.97
N LEU A 92 7.60 -2.88 -3.26
CA LEU A 92 7.14 -1.50 -3.40
C LEU A 92 7.40 -0.68 -2.14
N LEU A 93 7.09 -1.24 -0.97
CA LEU A 93 7.30 -0.62 0.34
C LEU A 93 8.77 -0.27 0.55
N LYS A 94 9.65 -1.28 0.50
CA LYS A 94 11.08 -1.12 0.80
C LYS A 94 11.71 -0.11 -0.15
N LYS A 95 11.61 -0.37 -1.45
CA LYS A 95 12.25 0.46 -2.46
C LYS A 95 11.69 1.88 -2.48
N HIS A 96 10.37 2.04 -2.59
CA HIS A 96 9.80 3.34 -2.93
C HIS A 96 9.25 4.12 -1.75
N LEU A 97 8.80 3.47 -0.68
CA LEU A 97 8.19 4.16 0.46
C LEU A 97 9.16 4.34 1.63
N ILE A 98 10.25 3.56 1.68
CA ILE A 98 11.29 3.65 2.70
C ILE A 98 12.58 4.21 2.10
N ASP A 99 13.20 3.52 1.13
CA ASP A 99 14.55 3.85 0.68
C ASP A 99 14.58 5.13 -0.20
N GLU A 100 13.68 5.22 -1.19
CA GLU A 100 13.64 6.32 -2.17
C GLU A 100 12.59 7.40 -1.83
N ASN A 101 12.13 7.48 -0.59
CA ASN A 101 11.06 8.42 -0.19
C ASN A 101 11.61 9.63 0.59
N PRO A 102 11.52 10.86 0.07
CA PRO A 102 12.03 12.06 0.73
C PRO A 102 11.45 12.33 2.13
N PHE A 103 10.23 11.86 2.41
CA PHE A 103 9.60 12.01 3.72
C PHE A 103 9.71 10.77 4.62
N ALA A 104 10.50 9.75 4.26
CA ALA A 104 10.65 8.52 5.03
C ALA A 104 11.02 8.76 6.50
N ASN A 105 11.89 9.73 6.76
CA ASN A 105 12.37 10.06 8.09
C ASN A 105 11.61 11.21 8.77
N LYS A 106 10.60 11.79 8.10
CA LYS A 106 9.75 12.82 8.71
C LYS A 106 8.86 12.18 9.79
N PRO A 107 8.55 12.90 10.89
CA PRO A 107 7.54 12.47 11.83
C PRO A 107 6.20 12.20 11.13
N LEU A 108 5.55 11.08 11.42
CA LEU A 108 4.30 10.65 10.80
C LEU A 108 3.22 11.74 10.83
N SER A 109 3.13 12.49 11.93
CA SER A 109 2.16 13.57 12.09
C SER A 109 2.49 14.87 11.33
N SER A 110 3.69 14.98 10.75
CA SER A 110 4.14 16.17 10.02
C SER A 110 3.99 16.04 8.51
N ILE A 111 3.65 14.85 8.02
CA ILE A 111 3.52 14.58 6.59
C ILE A 111 2.27 15.25 6.07
N THR A 112 2.44 16.05 5.04
CA THR A 112 1.38 16.82 4.40
C THR A 112 0.93 16.17 3.10
N THR A 113 -0.19 16.64 2.55
CA THR A 113 -0.63 16.26 1.20
C THR A 113 0.39 16.69 0.14
N GLU A 114 1.00 17.87 0.31
CA GLU A 114 2.05 18.40 -0.58
C GLU A 114 3.29 17.51 -0.63
N ASP A 115 3.69 16.92 0.51
CA ASP A 115 4.80 15.94 0.54
C ASP A 115 4.49 14.71 -0.33
N ILE A 116 3.24 14.27 -0.33
CA ILE A 116 2.78 13.10 -1.08
C ILE A 116 2.69 13.41 -2.57
N ASP A 117 2.17 14.57 -2.95
CA ASP A 117 2.10 15.00 -4.35
C ASP A 117 3.51 15.24 -4.92
N SER A 118 4.40 15.83 -4.14
CA SER A 118 5.81 15.99 -4.50
C SER A 118 6.50 14.64 -4.73
N PHE A 119 6.18 13.64 -3.90
CA PHE A 119 6.65 12.28 -4.11
C PHE A 119 6.10 11.64 -5.40
N TYR A 120 4.84 11.89 -5.76
CA TYR A 120 4.28 11.40 -7.04
C TYR A 120 4.96 12.04 -8.25
N ASN A 121 5.24 13.35 -8.19
CA ASN A 121 5.96 14.04 -9.24
C ASN A 121 7.39 13.50 -9.39
N LEU A 122 8.09 13.28 -8.28
CA LEU A 122 9.40 12.62 -8.28
C LEU A 122 9.35 11.26 -9.00
N LYS A 123 8.34 10.43 -8.72
CA LYS A 123 8.21 9.13 -9.38
C LYS A 123 7.80 9.21 -10.85
N LEU A 124 7.11 10.27 -11.27
CA LEU A 124 6.88 10.56 -12.69
C LEU A 124 8.20 10.94 -13.38
N ASP A 125 9.01 11.78 -12.77
CA ASP A 125 10.31 12.22 -13.30
C ASP A 125 11.32 11.07 -13.41
N GLU A 126 11.24 10.09 -12.48
CA GLU A 126 11.98 8.83 -12.55
C GLU A 126 11.45 7.85 -13.64
N GLY A 127 10.35 8.18 -14.32
CA GLY A 127 9.81 7.40 -15.44
C GLY A 127 8.86 6.27 -15.05
N TYR A 128 8.35 6.23 -13.81
CA TYR A 128 7.37 5.20 -13.42
C TYR A 128 5.99 5.46 -14.04
N SER A 129 5.35 4.37 -14.49
CA SER A 129 3.99 4.46 -15.04
C SER A 129 2.97 5.00 -14.03
N THR A 130 1.97 5.73 -14.51
CA THR A 130 0.89 6.27 -13.66
C THR A 130 0.17 5.19 -12.87
N ASN A 131 -0.03 4.00 -13.46
CA ASN A 131 -0.61 2.85 -12.78
C ASN A 131 0.25 2.37 -11.59
N TYR A 132 1.58 2.41 -11.71
CA TYR A 132 2.47 2.00 -10.64
C TYR A 132 2.48 3.04 -9.50
N ILE A 133 2.48 4.33 -9.81
CA ILE A 133 2.35 5.41 -8.82
C ILE A 133 1.01 5.30 -8.08
N ARG A 134 -0.09 4.97 -8.76
CA ARG A 134 -1.38 4.72 -8.10
C ARG A 134 -1.35 3.52 -7.16
N LYS A 135 -0.56 2.48 -7.44
CA LYS A 135 -0.34 1.38 -6.48
C LYS A 135 0.40 1.87 -5.23
N MET A 136 1.37 2.76 -5.38
CA MET A 136 2.03 3.42 -4.24
C MET A 136 1.03 4.23 -3.43
N HIS A 137 0.21 5.06 -4.10
CA HIS A 137 -0.87 5.82 -3.46
C HIS A 137 -1.83 4.93 -2.67
N GLN A 138 -2.28 3.83 -3.25
CA GLN A 138 -3.18 2.88 -2.56
C GLN A 138 -2.54 2.31 -1.29
N LEU A 139 -1.24 1.97 -1.32
CA LEU A 139 -0.54 1.47 -0.14
C LEU A 139 -0.36 2.55 0.92
N LEU A 140 0.02 3.76 0.51
CA LEU A 140 0.13 4.94 1.37
C LEU A 140 -1.20 5.26 2.05
N HIS A 141 -2.28 5.34 1.28
CA HIS A 141 -3.62 5.62 1.80
C HIS A 141 -4.03 4.58 2.83
N GLN A 142 -3.80 3.28 2.58
CA GLN A 142 -4.10 2.22 3.54
C GLN A 142 -3.26 2.32 4.83
N ALA A 143 -1.98 2.69 4.72
CA ALA A 143 -1.11 2.88 5.87
C ALA A 143 -1.58 4.07 6.73
N PHE A 144 -1.87 5.21 6.12
CA PHE A 144 -2.35 6.39 6.82
C PHE A 144 -3.76 6.22 7.40
N GLU A 145 -4.66 5.51 6.71
CA GLU A 145 -5.94 5.09 7.30
C GLU A 145 -5.73 4.27 8.58
N GLN A 146 -4.75 3.36 8.56
CA GLN A 146 -4.44 2.59 9.75
C GLN A 146 -3.83 3.45 10.86
N ALA A 147 -3.01 4.45 10.52
CA ALA A 147 -2.47 5.42 11.47
C ALA A 147 -3.58 6.23 12.16
N VAL A 148 -4.60 6.66 11.41
CA VAL A 148 -5.78 7.34 11.96
C VAL A 148 -6.54 6.40 12.90
N LYS A 149 -6.81 5.15 12.47
CA LYS A 149 -7.48 4.14 13.32
C LYS A 149 -6.73 3.84 14.61
N TRP A 150 -5.40 3.85 14.57
CA TRP A 150 -4.54 3.69 15.74
C TRP A 150 -4.29 4.99 16.52
N LYS A 151 -4.98 6.07 16.17
CA LYS A 151 -4.87 7.38 16.81
C LYS A 151 -3.41 7.86 16.89
N LYS A 152 -2.63 7.63 15.83
CA LYS A 152 -1.26 8.16 15.68
C LYS A 152 -1.25 9.53 14.99
N ILE A 153 -2.25 9.77 14.14
CA ILE A 153 -2.51 11.02 13.44
C ILE A 153 -4.02 11.29 13.45
N SER A 154 -4.41 12.55 13.27
CA SER A 154 -5.82 12.96 13.31
C SER A 154 -6.54 12.85 11.98
N TYR A 155 -5.80 12.85 10.86
CA TYR A 155 -6.36 12.73 9.52
C TYR A 155 -5.36 12.01 8.60
N ASN A 156 -5.87 11.49 7.48
CA ASN A 156 -5.06 10.83 6.47
C ASN A 156 -4.59 11.87 5.41
N PRO A 157 -3.30 12.20 5.32
CA PRO A 157 -2.80 13.18 4.34
C PRO A 157 -2.92 12.70 2.89
N ALA A 158 -3.02 11.39 2.65
CA ALA A 158 -3.16 10.82 1.31
C ALA A 158 -4.58 10.95 0.75
N THR A 159 -5.60 11.28 1.57
CA THR A 159 -6.99 11.38 1.10
C THR A 159 -7.21 12.51 0.10
N GLN A 160 -6.47 13.62 0.25
CA GLN A 160 -6.55 14.78 -0.63
C GLN A 160 -5.38 14.88 -1.62
N ALA A 161 -4.51 13.87 -1.65
CA ALA A 161 -3.41 13.81 -2.60
C ALA A 161 -3.94 13.51 -4.01
N ASP A 162 -3.23 13.97 -5.03
CA ASP A 162 -3.64 13.89 -6.44
C ASP A 162 -2.73 12.92 -7.22
N PRO A 163 -2.92 11.60 -7.08
CA PRO A 163 -2.14 10.63 -7.84
C PRO A 163 -2.49 10.73 -9.33
N PRO A 164 -1.49 10.59 -10.24
CA PRO A 164 -1.68 10.81 -11.66
C PRO A 164 -2.80 9.96 -12.25
N SER A 165 -3.50 10.53 -13.24
CA SER A 165 -4.59 9.85 -13.92
C SER A 165 -4.08 8.68 -14.77
N ILE A 166 -4.86 7.60 -14.80
CA ILE A 166 -4.54 6.47 -15.67
C ILE A 166 -5.00 6.84 -17.07
N LYS A 167 -4.07 6.99 -18.01
CA LYS A 167 -4.39 6.94 -19.43
C LYS A 167 -4.79 5.49 -19.74
N LYS A 168 -6.07 5.27 -20.05
CA LYS A 168 -6.52 3.97 -20.54
C LYS A 168 -5.97 3.81 -21.93
N GLU A 169 -4.99 2.95 -22.09
CA GLU A 169 -4.61 2.49 -23.42
C GLU A 169 -5.71 1.57 -23.95
N GLU A 170 -6.10 1.80 -25.19
CA GLU A 170 -7.05 0.94 -25.86
C GLU A 170 -6.39 -0.43 -26.08
N MET A 171 -7.05 -1.47 -25.55
CA MET A 171 -6.55 -2.82 -25.71
C MET A 171 -6.63 -3.20 -27.19
N LYS A 172 -5.48 -3.45 -27.81
CA LYS A 172 -5.44 -3.95 -29.18
C LYS A 172 -5.92 -5.40 -29.18
N ILE A 173 -7.01 -5.66 -29.90
CA ILE A 173 -7.60 -6.99 -30.06
C ILE A 173 -7.24 -7.50 -31.45
N TRP A 174 -6.90 -8.78 -31.55
CA TRP A 174 -6.64 -9.42 -32.84
C TRP A 174 -7.94 -9.70 -33.60
N SER A 175 -7.90 -9.47 -34.91
CA SER A 175 -8.92 -9.95 -35.84
C SER A 175 -8.87 -11.48 -35.95
N LEU A 176 -9.96 -12.08 -36.45
CA LEU A 176 -10.01 -13.53 -36.70
C LEU A 176 -8.90 -13.99 -37.66
N ASN A 177 -8.56 -13.17 -38.67
CA ASN A 177 -7.49 -13.47 -39.61
C ASN A 177 -6.11 -13.50 -38.93
N GLU A 178 -5.85 -12.55 -38.03
CA GLU A 178 -4.60 -12.52 -37.25
C GLU A 178 -4.50 -13.70 -36.28
N ILE A 179 -5.62 -14.07 -35.63
CA ILE A 179 -5.70 -15.26 -34.77
C ILE A 179 -5.36 -16.53 -35.57
N HIS A 180 -6.00 -16.73 -36.72
CA HIS A 180 -5.75 -17.90 -37.56
C HIS A 180 -4.31 -17.93 -38.08
N LYS A 181 -3.77 -16.78 -38.50
CA LYS A 181 -2.38 -16.66 -38.92
C LYS A 181 -1.43 -17.08 -37.80
N PHE A 182 -1.62 -16.52 -36.60
CA PHE A 182 -0.81 -16.85 -35.43
C PHE A 182 -0.87 -18.34 -35.06
N LEU A 183 -2.07 -18.93 -35.00
CA LEU A 183 -2.22 -20.35 -34.67
C LEU A 183 -1.58 -21.26 -35.72
N ASN A 184 -1.66 -20.91 -37.00
CA ASN A 184 -1.01 -21.67 -38.07
C ASN A 184 0.52 -21.62 -37.97
N GLU A 185 1.09 -20.45 -37.67
CA GLU A 185 2.54 -20.28 -37.50
C GLU A 185 3.06 -21.03 -36.27
N CYS A 186 2.31 -21.04 -35.17
CA CYS A 186 2.72 -21.70 -33.92
C CYS A 186 2.37 -23.20 -33.86
N LYS A 187 1.87 -23.83 -34.93
CA LYS A 187 1.30 -25.18 -34.89
C LYS A 187 2.26 -26.27 -34.38
N ASN A 188 3.55 -26.12 -34.65
CA ASN A 188 4.59 -27.06 -34.24
C ASN A 188 5.34 -26.62 -32.96
N GLU A 189 4.94 -25.48 -32.37
CA GLU A 189 5.55 -24.98 -31.15
C GLU A 189 5.04 -25.73 -29.92
N ARG A 190 5.92 -25.94 -28.94
CA ARG A 190 5.58 -26.62 -27.67
C ARG A 190 4.35 -26.03 -26.98
N ASN A 191 4.14 -24.72 -27.13
CA ASN A 191 3.07 -23.97 -26.46
C ASN A 191 1.78 -23.86 -27.27
N TYR A 192 1.67 -24.50 -28.45
CA TYR A 192 0.51 -24.40 -29.33
C TYR A 192 -0.82 -24.66 -28.61
N ILE A 193 -0.90 -25.75 -27.83
CA ILE A 193 -2.12 -26.12 -27.11
C ILE A 193 -2.54 -25.07 -26.08
N THR A 194 -1.56 -24.41 -25.44
CA THR A 194 -1.79 -23.33 -24.49
C THR A 194 -2.45 -22.13 -25.17
N PHE A 195 -1.96 -21.77 -26.36
CA PHE A 195 -2.55 -20.68 -27.14
C PHE A 195 -3.95 -21.04 -27.66
N LEU A 196 -4.12 -22.27 -28.15
CA LEU A 196 -5.40 -22.76 -28.65
C LEU A 196 -6.48 -22.70 -27.56
N LEU A 197 -6.17 -23.21 -26.36
CA LEU A 197 -7.10 -23.14 -25.22
C LEU A 197 -7.39 -21.69 -24.85
N ALA A 198 -6.39 -20.82 -24.72
CA ALA A 198 -6.60 -19.41 -24.38
C ALA A 198 -7.56 -18.71 -25.34
N ILE A 199 -7.40 -18.93 -26.64
CA ILE A 199 -8.20 -18.28 -27.68
C ILE A 199 -9.62 -18.84 -27.73
N TYR A 200 -9.79 -20.16 -27.68
CA TYR A 200 -11.10 -20.79 -27.90
C TYR A 200 -11.96 -20.91 -26.63
N THR A 201 -11.36 -20.92 -25.44
CA THR A 201 -12.11 -21.05 -24.18
C THR A 201 -12.08 -19.77 -23.33
N GLY A 202 -11.21 -18.81 -23.65
CA GLY A 202 -11.04 -17.59 -22.86
C GLY A 202 -10.39 -17.82 -21.49
N MET A 203 -9.83 -19.01 -21.25
CA MET A 203 -9.16 -19.33 -19.99
C MET A 203 -7.92 -18.46 -19.76
N ARG A 204 -7.69 -18.08 -18.49
CA ARG A 204 -6.48 -17.34 -18.11
C ARG A 204 -5.27 -18.26 -18.15
N ARG A 205 -4.09 -17.69 -18.45
CA ARG A 205 -2.82 -18.46 -18.51
C ARG A 205 -2.60 -19.38 -17.30
N GLY A 206 -2.88 -18.91 -16.08
CA GLY A 206 -2.72 -19.72 -14.87
C GLY A 206 -3.70 -20.90 -14.80
N GLU A 207 -4.93 -20.74 -15.31
CA GLU A 207 -5.94 -21.79 -15.38
C GLU A 207 -5.52 -22.87 -16.38
N ILE A 208 -5.00 -22.47 -17.54
CA ILE A 208 -4.50 -23.40 -18.58
C ILE A 208 -3.32 -24.21 -18.04
N LEU A 209 -2.35 -23.54 -17.41
CA LEU A 209 -1.17 -24.20 -16.83
C LEU A 209 -1.50 -25.05 -15.59
N GLY A 210 -2.67 -24.84 -14.97
CA GLY A 210 -3.14 -25.62 -13.82
C GLY A 210 -4.01 -26.83 -14.19
N LEU A 211 -4.31 -27.01 -15.48
CA LEU A 211 -5.21 -28.05 -15.97
C LEU A 211 -4.59 -29.44 -15.81
N LYS A 212 -5.38 -30.41 -15.37
CA LYS A 212 -5.01 -31.83 -15.33
C LYS A 212 -5.92 -32.64 -16.25
N TRP A 213 -5.46 -33.81 -16.68
CA TRP A 213 -6.28 -34.74 -17.48
C TRP A 213 -7.61 -35.09 -16.81
N SER A 214 -7.65 -35.16 -15.47
CA SER A 214 -8.87 -35.41 -14.69
C SER A 214 -9.92 -34.29 -14.78
N ASP A 215 -9.56 -33.10 -15.25
CA ASP A 215 -10.49 -31.99 -15.42
C ASP A 215 -11.18 -31.98 -16.80
N ILE A 216 -10.80 -32.90 -17.71
CA ILE A 216 -11.31 -32.96 -19.07
C ILE A 216 -12.26 -34.15 -19.20
N ASP A 217 -13.54 -33.84 -19.44
CA ASP A 217 -14.56 -34.83 -19.78
C ASP A 217 -14.72 -34.84 -21.30
N PHE A 218 -14.08 -35.82 -21.96
CA PHE A 218 -14.10 -35.96 -23.42
C PHE A 218 -15.48 -36.39 -23.95
N ASP A 219 -16.25 -37.14 -23.16
CA ASP A 219 -17.58 -37.60 -23.55
C ASP A 219 -18.57 -36.43 -23.59
N LYS A 220 -18.51 -35.57 -22.55
CA LYS A 220 -19.35 -34.36 -22.46
C LYS A 220 -18.76 -33.17 -23.21
N LYS A 221 -17.50 -33.26 -23.67
CA LYS A 221 -16.73 -32.17 -24.30
C LYS A 221 -16.64 -30.94 -23.39
N VAL A 222 -16.38 -31.15 -22.11
CA VAL A 222 -16.31 -30.10 -21.08
C VAL A 222 -14.91 -30.07 -20.45
N ILE A 223 -14.41 -28.86 -20.23
CA ILE A 223 -13.21 -28.60 -19.43
C ILE A 223 -13.63 -27.95 -18.11
N HIS A 224 -13.29 -28.58 -16.99
CA HIS A 224 -13.58 -28.07 -15.65
C HIS A 224 -12.43 -27.21 -15.10
N VAL A 225 -12.62 -25.90 -15.01
CA VAL A 225 -11.59 -24.98 -14.50
C VAL A 225 -11.58 -24.95 -12.98
N ASN A 226 -10.85 -25.89 -12.37
CA ASN A 226 -10.87 -26.10 -10.91
C ASN A 226 -9.70 -25.44 -10.16
N ARG A 227 -8.65 -25.02 -10.85
CA ARG A 227 -7.44 -24.48 -10.24
C ARG A 227 -6.68 -23.54 -11.18
N SER A 228 -5.76 -22.77 -10.60
CA SER A 228 -4.84 -21.91 -11.34
C SER A 228 -3.44 -22.09 -10.78
N LEU A 229 -2.45 -22.29 -11.66
CA LEU A 229 -1.05 -22.22 -11.31
C LEU A 229 -0.65 -20.74 -11.10
N GLY A 230 -0.12 -20.43 -9.92
CA GLY A 230 0.42 -19.11 -9.58
C GLY A 230 1.93 -19.18 -9.39
N SER A 231 2.65 -18.11 -9.73
CA SER A 231 4.07 -17.99 -9.39
C SER A 231 4.19 -17.38 -7.99
N SER A 232 4.84 -18.10 -7.08
CA SER A 232 5.29 -17.56 -5.80
C SER A 232 6.82 -17.68 -5.75
N PRO A 233 7.56 -16.57 -5.63
CA PRO A 233 9.02 -16.56 -5.58
C PRO A 233 9.63 -17.51 -4.53
N ASN A 234 8.92 -17.73 -3.41
CA ASN A 234 9.39 -18.57 -2.31
C ASN A 234 9.16 -20.08 -2.52
N TYR A 235 8.45 -20.49 -3.58
CA TYR A 235 8.17 -21.91 -3.87
C TYR A 235 9.04 -22.47 -5.01
N CYS A 236 9.93 -21.68 -5.60
CA CYS A 236 10.87 -22.16 -6.61
C CYS A 236 12.06 -22.95 -6.05
N VAL A 237 12.20 -23.09 -4.73
CA VAL A 237 13.37 -23.77 -4.11
C VAL A 237 13.10 -25.22 -3.71
N ASN A 238 11.85 -25.69 -3.63
CA ASN A 238 11.56 -27.08 -3.25
C ASN A 238 10.25 -27.60 -3.89
N SER A 239 10.18 -27.62 -5.22
CA SER A 239 9.17 -28.43 -5.90
C SER A 239 9.81 -29.75 -6.33
N PRO A 240 9.52 -30.90 -5.68
CA PRO A 240 10.07 -32.21 -6.04
C PRO A 240 9.50 -32.75 -7.37
N LEU A 241 8.83 -31.92 -8.17
CA LEU A 241 8.17 -32.32 -9.41
C LEU A 241 9.03 -32.10 -10.67
N ILE A 242 10.31 -31.73 -10.54
CA ILE A 242 11.23 -31.59 -11.69
C ILE A 242 12.37 -32.63 -11.66
N ASP A 243 12.62 -33.33 -10.54
CA ASP A 243 13.75 -34.26 -10.42
C ASP A 243 13.45 -35.73 -10.81
N ASN A 244 12.25 -36.03 -11.34
CA ASN A 244 11.92 -37.39 -11.83
C ASN A 244 11.54 -37.41 -13.32
N MET A 245 12.31 -36.70 -14.15
CA MET A 245 12.46 -37.08 -15.56
C MET A 245 13.81 -37.80 -15.69
N ASP A 246 13.88 -38.96 -15.05
CA ASP A 246 14.94 -39.92 -15.28
C ASP A 246 14.95 -40.32 -16.75
N LEU A 247 16.16 -40.34 -17.26
CA LEU A 247 16.59 -40.92 -18.51
C LEU A 247 16.06 -42.35 -18.63
N MET A 248 15.08 -42.55 -19.52
CA MET A 248 14.88 -43.84 -20.19
C MET A 248 14.92 -43.61 -21.70
N THR A 249 16.14 -43.55 -22.20
CA THR A 249 16.55 -44.22 -23.45
C THR A 249 17.30 -45.47 -23.07
#